data_AF-X6N7S7-F1
#
_entry.id   AF-X6N7S7-F1
#
_cell.length_a   1.000
_cell.length_b   1.000
_cell.length_c   1.000
_cell.angle_alpha   90.00
_cell.angle_beta   90.00
_cell.angle_gamma   90.00
#
_symmetry.space_group_name_H-M   'P 1'
#
loop_
_entity.id
_entity.type
_entity.pdbx_description
1 polymer ?
#
loop_
_entity_poly.entity_id
_entity_poly.type
_entity_poly.pdbx_seq_one_letter_code
_entity_poly.pdbx_strand_id
1 'polypeptide(L)'
;MDIDLQSSPVGFLERYVFSESRTDLLKELVQGSEEYYKYKLLDISARIEAEISQKNEKKKESVVEEMKALHQELCENVKMKNNGELKNLMLRNEMHYLHSANGEANTEELWKEEEEEISKKKGDLNSSKVDGNVFRKEKLEQAMDTFNKTNGAVISTYLSKEGVVEWLCTPDRLKPIIEEIQNKNALDKTKQRKYRQLLGDILDEPFCVYNTYWPDLIELDLSTKDHNNAVVTFGTRTGHRLLTFSQMNDLLLASPQLMDDAAFIMAYFAKSLPMQCMKYYQSGIIFSTPVPESVLEQFHSCVTTFLEKHLTQPHHSTFCAILLMYLLTCQFNRNVTLYKNTYIRIYVHICIHAHICTYLYVY
;
A
#
# COMPACT_ATOMS: atom_id res chain seq x y z
N MET A 1 -12.03 36.95 -7.75
CA MET A 1 -12.11 36.39 -6.39
C MET A 1 -11.02 35.36 -6.32
N ASP A 2 -9.94 35.68 -5.62
CA ASP A 2 -8.84 34.75 -5.38
C ASP A 2 -9.36 33.62 -4.50
N ILE A 3 -9.29 32.40 -5.03
CA ILE A 3 -9.71 31.20 -4.30
C ILE A 3 -8.56 30.83 -3.38
N ASP A 4 -8.74 31.13 -2.10
CA ASP A 4 -7.84 30.73 -1.02
C ASP A 4 -7.87 29.20 -0.85
N LEU A 5 -6.80 28.55 -1.32
CA LEU A 5 -6.59 27.09 -1.23
C LEU A 5 -6.43 26.58 0.22
N GLN A 6 -6.49 27.45 1.24
CA GLN A 6 -6.35 27.08 2.65
C GLN A 6 -7.65 26.70 3.37
N SER A 7 -8.81 26.66 2.70
CA SER A 7 -10.11 26.49 3.37
C SER A 7 -10.65 25.06 3.50
N SER A 8 -9.93 24.03 3.05
CA SER A 8 -10.19 22.65 3.44
C SER A 8 -9.14 22.25 4.49
N PRO A 9 -9.51 21.69 5.66
CA PRO A 9 -8.54 21.31 6.67
C PRO A 9 -7.79 20.08 6.14
N VAL A 10 -6.73 20.33 5.39
CA VAL A 10 -5.72 19.32 5.06
C VAL A 10 -5.22 18.81 6.41
N GLY A 11 -5.46 17.52 6.68
CA GLY A 11 -5.04 16.87 7.90
C GLY A 11 -3.53 17.04 8.10
N PHE A 12 -3.06 17.01 9.34
CA PHE A 12 -1.64 17.21 9.64
C PHE A 12 -0.74 16.26 8.82
N LEU A 13 -1.17 15.02 8.60
CA LEU A 13 -0.47 14.04 7.77
C LEU A 13 -0.22 14.53 6.33
N GLU A 14 -1.23 15.09 5.69
CA GLU A 14 -1.15 15.54 4.31
C GLU A 14 -0.28 16.79 4.22
N ARG A 15 -0.44 17.74 5.16
CA ARG A 15 0.46 18.90 5.26
C ARG A 15 1.90 18.45 5.49
N TYR A 16 2.11 17.46 6.34
CA TYR A 16 3.43 16.91 6.68
C TYR A 16 4.10 16.20 5.50
N VAL A 17 3.37 15.41 4.73
CA VAL A 17 3.89 14.69 3.56
C VAL A 17 4.30 15.66 2.44
N PHE A 18 3.50 16.71 2.19
CA PHE A 18 3.72 17.66 1.09
C PHE A 18 4.53 18.90 1.46
N SER A 19 4.93 19.06 2.73
CA SER A 19 5.71 20.23 3.15
C SER A 19 7.18 20.14 2.74
N GLU A 20 7.69 21.26 2.25
CA GLU A 20 9.11 21.48 1.98
C GLU A 20 9.94 21.57 3.29
N SER A 21 9.30 21.94 4.40
CA SER A 21 9.91 22.02 5.72
C SER A 21 9.10 21.22 6.75
N ARG A 22 9.39 19.92 6.85
CA ARG A 22 8.78 19.02 7.84
C ARG A 22 9.12 19.43 9.27
N THR A 23 10.33 19.96 9.49
CA THR A 23 10.82 20.42 10.79
C THR A 23 10.01 21.60 11.33
N ASP A 24 9.54 22.50 10.45
CA ASP A 24 8.69 23.62 10.85
C ASP A 24 7.26 23.18 11.17
N LEU A 25 6.72 22.22 10.42
CA LEU A 25 5.40 21.65 10.74
C LEU A 25 5.37 20.89 12.06
N LEU A 26 6.45 20.20 12.43
CA LEU A 26 6.54 19.52 13.73
C LEU A 26 6.36 20.49 14.91
N LYS A 27 6.64 21.79 14.74
CA LYS A 27 6.44 22.82 15.78
C LYS A 27 4.96 23.12 16.04
N GLU A 28 4.07 22.79 15.10
CA GLU A 28 2.62 22.94 15.30
C GLU A 28 2.05 21.86 16.23
N LEU A 29 2.76 20.73 16.39
CA LEU A 29 2.32 19.65 17.27
C LEU A 29 2.72 19.93 18.72
N VAL A 30 1.87 19.48 19.64
CA VAL A 30 2.16 19.55 21.07
C VAL A 30 3.32 18.61 21.38
N GLN A 31 4.47 19.16 21.77
CA GLN A 31 5.62 18.36 22.19
C GLN A 31 5.24 17.42 23.33
N GLY A 32 5.63 16.15 23.20
CA GLY A 32 5.27 15.10 24.15
C GLY A 32 3.94 14.39 23.86
N SER A 33 3.19 14.81 22.85
CA SER A 33 2.03 14.06 22.33
C SER A 33 2.47 12.84 21.50
N GLU A 34 1.59 11.85 21.40
CA GLU A 34 1.82 10.67 20.56
C GLU A 34 2.02 11.04 19.09
N GLU A 35 1.19 11.96 18.58
CA GLU A 35 1.30 12.47 17.22
C GLU A 35 2.66 13.14 16.97
N TYR A 36 3.15 13.96 17.91
CA TYR A 36 4.47 14.56 17.82
C TYR A 36 5.57 13.51 17.64
N TYR A 37 5.58 12.47 18.49
CA TYR A 37 6.59 11.41 18.42
C TYR A 37 6.48 10.59 17.13
N LYS A 38 5.25 10.29 16.70
CA LYS A 38 4.99 9.56 15.45
C LYS A 38 5.59 10.31 14.25
N TYR A 39 5.28 11.59 14.09
CA TYR A 39 5.80 12.37 12.96
C TYR A 39 7.29 12.65 13.07
N LYS A 40 7.83 12.82 14.28
CA LYS A 40 9.27 12.99 14.49
C LYS A 40 10.06 11.71 14.15
N LEU A 41 9.54 10.54 14.49
CA LEU A 41 10.13 9.26 14.06
C LEU A 41 10.09 9.08 12.55
N LEU A 42 8.99 9.47 11.89
CA LEU A 42 8.90 9.46 10.42
C LEU A 42 9.88 10.44 9.75
N ASP A 43 10.11 11.61 10.36
CA ASP A 43 11.10 12.59 9.88
C ASP A 43 12.51 11.99 9.90
N ILE A 44 12.87 11.36 11.01
CA ILE A 44 14.15 10.68 11.19
C ILE A 44 14.32 9.58 10.14
N SER A 45 13.29 8.76 9.90
CA SER A 45 13.31 7.72 8.86
C SER A 45 13.66 8.29 7.48
N ALA A 46 12.99 9.38 7.08
CA ALA A 46 13.22 10.03 5.80
C ALA A 46 14.62 10.67 5.71
N ARG A 47 15.12 11.24 6.81
CA ARG A 47 16.46 11.85 6.89
C ARG A 47 17.56 10.80 6.83
N ILE A 48 17.35 9.62 7.44
CA ILE A 48 18.25 8.47 7.32
C ILE A 48 18.39 8.07 5.84
N GLU A 49 17.26 7.94 5.12
CA GLU A 49 17.28 7.62 3.67
C GLU A 49 18.01 8.69 2.83
N ALA A 50 17.73 9.97 3.10
CA ALA A 50 18.26 11.07 2.31
C ALA A 50 19.75 11.33 2.56
N GLU A 51 20.18 11.35 3.82
CA GLU A 51 21.54 11.77 4.20
C GLU A 51 22.56 10.63 4.05
N ILE A 52 22.14 9.37 4.19
CA ILE A 52 23.06 8.23 4.00
C ILE A 52 23.34 8.00 2.51
N SER A 53 22.38 8.30 1.64
CA SER A 53 22.58 8.31 0.18
C SER A 53 23.66 9.30 -0.28
N GLN A 54 23.96 10.34 0.51
CA GLN A 54 24.88 11.42 0.16
C GLN A 54 26.34 11.22 0.64
N LYS A 55 26.67 10.09 1.30
CA LYS A 55 28.01 9.79 1.86
C LYS A 55 28.59 10.93 2.74
N ASN A 56 27.74 11.71 3.40
CA ASN A 56 28.17 12.79 4.29
C ASN A 56 28.19 12.31 5.75
N GLU A 57 29.35 11.82 6.20
CA GLU A 57 29.51 11.20 7.54
C GLU A 57 29.07 12.13 8.68
N LYS A 58 29.35 13.45 8.61
CA LYS A 58 28.96 14.38 9.68
C LYS A 58 27.45 14.50 9.85
N LYS A 59 26.71 14.47 8.75
CA LYS A 59 25.25 14.55 8.79
C LYS A 59 24.62 13.23 9.23
N LYS A 60 25.22 12.11 8.82
CA LYS A 60 24.84 10.77 9.27
C LYS A 60 24.98 10.66 10.79
N GLU A 61 26.12 11.05 11.36
CA GLU A 61 26.33 11.09 12.82
C GLU A 61 25.27 11.95 13.51
N SER A 62 24.99 13.15 12.99
CA SER A 62 23.97 14.03 13.55
C SER A 62 22.57 13.42 13.58
N VAL A 63 22.17 12.70 12.52
CA VAL A 63 20.85 12.05 12.44
C VAL A 63 20.77 10.87 13.40
N VAL A 64 21.86 10.12 13.58
CA VAL A 64 21.93 8.99 14.52
C VAL A 64 21.82 9.46 15.97
N GLU A 65 22.53 10.52 16.33
CA GLU A 65 22.46 11.07 17.69
C GLU A 65 21.04 11.60 17.99
N GLU A 66 20.39 12.22 17.01
CA GLU A 66 19.00 12.66 17.15
C GLU A 66 18.02 11.47 17.28
N MET A 67 18.24 10.40 16.53
CA MET A 67 17.48 9.15 16.64
C MET A 67 17.62 8.53 18.02
N LYS A 68 18.86 8.36 18.52
CA LYS A 68 19.12 7.81 19.85
C LYS A 68 18.47 8.63 20.96
N ALA A 69 18.63 9.96 20.91
CA ALA A 69 18.02 10.85 21.90
C ALA A 69 16.49 10.73 21.91
N LEU A 70 15.86 10.62 20.73
CA LEU A 70 14.42 10.45 20.63
C LEU A 70 13.95 9.08 21.14
N HIS A 71 14.71 8.03 20.86
CA HIS A 71 14.41 6.67 21.32
C HIS A 71 14.49 6.59 22.84
N GLN A 72 15.54 7.19 23.43
CA GLN A 72 15.69 7.29 24.87
C GLN A 72 14.53 8.08 25.52
N GLU A 73 14.17 9.25 24.96
CA GLU A 73 13.04 10.06 25.42
C GLU A 73 11.74 9.23 25.44
N LEU A 74 11.50 8.40 24.42
CA LEU A 74 10.33 7.53 24.32
C LEU A 74 10.34 6.37 25.32
N CYS A 75 11.49 5.74 25.54
CA CYS A 75 11.66 4.65 26.50
C CYS A 75 11.46 5.14 27.95
N GLU A 76 11.95 6.33 28.28
CA GLU A 76 11.81 6.93 29.61
C GLU A 76 10.39 7.49 29.86
N ASN A 77 9.64 7.79 28.80
CA ASN A 77 8.30 8.35 28.91
C ASN A 77 7.28 7.28 29.37
N VAL A 78 6.80 7.42 30.61
CA VAL A 78 5.84 6.50 31.25
C VAL A 78 4.58 6.24 30.43
N LYS A 79 4.09 7.25 29.68
CA LYS A 79 2.88 7.13 28.86
C LYS A 79 3.14 6.46 27.51
N MET A 80 4.33 6.67 26.93
CA MET A 80 4.64 6.26 25.56
C MET A 80 5.42 4.94 25.47
N LYS A 81 6.13 4.54 26.53
CA LYS A 81 6.99 3.33 26.53
C LYS A 81 6.28 2.02 26.14
N ASN A 82 4.97 1.95 26.33
CA ASN A 82 4.15 0.78 25.99
C ASN A 82 3.37 0.95 24.68
N ASN A 83 3.58 2.04 23.95
CA ASN A 83 2.91 2.30 22.68
C ASN A 83 3.56 1.46 21.57
N GLY A 84 2.83 0.45 21.09
CA GLY A 84 3.31 -0.47 20.07
C GLY A 84 3.61 0.19 18.72
N GLU A 85 2.86 1.24 18.34
CA GLU A 85 3.09 1.96 17.09
C GLU A 85 4.41 2.75 17.13
N LEU A 86 4.65 3.48 18.21
CA LEU A 86 5.92 4.23 18.39
C LEU A 86 7.12 3.28 18.47
N LYS A 87 6.97 2.14 19.17
CA LYS A 87 8.02 1.11 19.23
C LYS A 87 8.36 0.55 17.85
N ASN A 88 7.36 0.31 17.02
CA ASN A 88 7.56 -0.18 15.66
C ASN A 88 8.27 0.87 14.78
N LEU A 89 7.95 2.15 14.96
CA LEU A 89 8.62 3.24 14.25
C LEU A 89 10.08 3.43 14.70
N MET A 90 10.38 3.27 16.00
CA MET A 90 11.74 3.25 16.52
C MET A 90 12.57 2.12 15.90
N LEU A 91 12.04 0.88 15.93
CA LEU A 91 12.67 -0.27 15.31
C LEU A 91 12.90 -0.07 13.81
N ARG A 92 11.92 0.53 13.12
CA ARG A 92 12.07 0.87 11.70
C ARG A 92 13.24 1.83 11.47
N ASN A 93 13.39 2.88 12.28
CA ASN A 93 14.49 3.82 12.12
C ASN A 93 15.85 3.16 12.33
N GLU A 94 15.98 2.30 13.34
CA GLU A 94 17.18 1.49 13.59
C GLU A 94 17.51 0.60 12.38
N MET A 95 16.52 -0.08 11.83
CA MET A 95 16.70 -0.94 10.66
C MET A 95 17.08 -0.15 9.41
N HIS A 96 16.41 0.99 9.14
CA HIS A 96 16.76 1.87 8.04
C HIS A 96 18.20 2.37 8.15
N TYR A 97 18.65 2.72 9.37
CA TYR A 97 20.03 3.10 9.60
C TYR A 97 21.00 1.95 9.31
N LEU A 98 20.74 0.75 9.83
CA LEU A 98 21.59 -0.44 9.63
C LEU A 98 21.72 -0.82 8.16
N HIS A 99 20.61 -0.83 7.43
CA HIS A 99 20.59 -1.15 6.00
C HIS A 99 21.33 -0.10 5.16
N SER A 100 21.22 1.16 5.53
CA SER A 100 21.84 2.24 4.78
C SER A 100 23.34 2.40 5.11
N ALA A 101 23.77 2.02 6.32
CA ALA A 101 25.14 2.19 6.79
C ALA A 101 26.14 1.10 6.33
N ASN A 102 25.79 0.24 5.36
CA ASN A 102 26.64 -0.88 4.90
C ASN A 102 27.18 -1.76 6.03
N GLY A 103 26.34 -2.12 7.02
CA GLY A 103 26.63 -3.21 7.96
C GLY A 103 27.79 -2.99 8.96
N GLU A 104 28.41 -1.81 9.04
CA GLU A 104 29.50 -1.53 10.00
C GLU A 104 29.02 -0.98 11.34
N ALA A 105 27.72 -0.70 11.51
CA ALA A 105 27.19 -0.22 12.77
C ALA A 105 27.11 -1.38 13.79
N ASN A 106 28.00 -1.33 14.79
CA ASN A 106 28.06 -2.28 15.89
C ASN A 106 26.78 -2.17 16.73
N THR A 107 25.87 -3.14 16.58
CA THR A 107 24.65 -3.24 17.37
C THR A 107 24.93 -3.37 18.87
N GLU A 108 26.11 -3.82 19.29
CA GLU A 108 26.40 -3.96 20.72
C GLU A 108 26.47 -2.62 21.49
N GLU A 109 26.81 -1.49 20.87
CA GLU A 109 26.92 -0.21 21.60
C GLU A 109 25.56 0.45 21.84
N LEU A 110 24.56 0.21 20.99
CA LEU A 110 23.22 0.78 21.11
C LEU A 110 22.37 0.11 22.20
N TRP A 111 22.66 -1.16 22.53
CA TRP A 111 21.86 -1.95 23.46
C TRP A 111 22.56 -2.25 24.79
N LYS A 112 23.84 -1.86 24.95
CA LYS A 112 24.59 -2.00 26.21
C LYS A 112 23.95 -1.23 27.38
N GLU A 113 23.35 -0.08 27.12
CA GLU A 113 22.73 0.74 28.17
C GLU A 113 21.39 0.16 28.67
N GLU A 114 20.60 -0.48 27.79
CA GLU A 114 19.39 -1.21 28.21
C GLU A 114 19.71 -2.54 28.91
N GLU A 115 20.72 -3.28 28.47
CA GLU A 115 21.13 -4.54 29.11
C GLU A 115 21.71 -4.33 30.51
N GLU A 116 22.45 -3.23 30.75
CA GLU A 116 22.95 -2.88 32.08
C GLU A 116 21.83 -2.48 33.05
N GLU A 117 20.79 -1.79 32.60
CA GLU A 117 19.61 -1.45 33.41
C GLU A 117 18.72 -2.68 33.70
N ILE A 118 18.61 -3.59 32.73
CA ILE A 118 17.83 -4.83 32.86
C ILE A 118 18.56 -5.85 33.73
N SER A 119 19.89 -5.96 33.65
CA SER A 119 20.68 -6.87 34.52
C SER A 119 20.72 -6.40 35.97
N LYS A 120 20.66 -5.09 36.24
CA LYS A 120 20.48 -4.54 37.61
C LYS A 120 19.09 -4.83 38.20
N LYS A 121 18.06 -5.00 37.37
CA LYS A 121 16.67 -5.29 37.79
C LYS A 121 16.32 -6.77 37.84
N LYS A 122 17.10 -7.66 37.21
CA LYS A 122 16.94 -9.11 37.27
C LYS A 122 18.14 -9.75 37.94
N GLY A 123 18.08 -9.84 39.27
CA GLY A 123 18.88 -10.79 40.01
C GLY A 123 18.61 -12.20 39.49
N ASP A 124 19.70 -12.93 39.22
CA ASP A 124 19.80 -14.37 39.02
C ASP A 124 18.84 -15.00 38.01
N LEU A 125 19.22 -14.97 36.73
CA LEU A 125 18.99 -16.11 35.84
C LEU A 125 20.03 -16.11 34.71
N ASN A 126 20.83 -17.18 34.73
CA ASN A 126 21.90 -17.57 33.81
C ASN A 126 21.94 -16.85 32.45
N SER A 127 23.06 -16.19 32.24
CA SER A 127 23.55 -15.66 30.98
C SER A 127 23.55 -16.72 29.86
N SER A 128 22.76 -16.50 28.82
CA SER A 128 23.17 -16.83 27.46
C SER A 128 23.18 -15.53 26.68
N LYS A 129 24.38 -15.01 26.38
CA LYS A 129 24.60 -13.99 25.34
C LYS A 129 24.03 -14.55 24.05
N VAL A 130 22.87 -14.08 23.65
CA VAL A 130 22.24 -14.43 22.38
C VAL A 130 22.12 -13.12 21.62
N ASP A 131 22.99 -12.96 20.63
CA ASP A 131 22.95 -11.88 19.67
C ASP A 131 21.56 -11.82 19.03
N GLY A 132 20.76 -10.82 19.43
CA GLY A 132 19.33 -10.76 19.14
C GLY A 132 19.01 -10.66 17.65
N ASN A 133 19.94 -10.16 16.83
CA ASN A 133 19.78 -10.05 15.38
C ASN A 133 20.09 -11.37 14.66
N VAL A 134 21.14 -12.08 15.08
CA VAL A 134 21.45 -13.43 14.56
C VAL A 134 20.35 -14.40 14.95
N PHE A 135 19.86 -14.32 16.20
CA PHE A 135 18.78 -15.18 16.68
C PHE A 135 17.45 -14.94 15.98
N ARG A 136 17.13 -13.70 15.59
CA ARG A 136 15.92 -13.41 14.81
C ARG A 136 15.99 -13.96 13.40
N LYS A 137 17.11 -13.77 12.70
CA LYS A 137 17.29 -14.28 11.33
C LYS A 137 17.30 -15.81 11.29
N GLU A 138 18.04 -16.47 12.18
CA GLU A 138 18.08 -17.93 12.25
C GLU A 138 16.72 -18.53 12.62
N LYS A 139 16.01 -17.92 13.57
CA LYS A 139 14.67 -18.36 13.97
C LYS A 139 13.64 -18.14 12.84
N LEU A 140 13.79 -17.08 12.05
CA LEU A 140 12.97 -16.84 10.86
C LEU A 140 13.29 -17.83 9.73
N GLU A 141 14.57 -18.09 9.47
CA GLU A 141 15.03 -19.07 8.48
C GLU A 141 14.55 -20.46 8.88
N GLN A 142 14.61 -20.81 10.17
CA GLN A 142 14.08 -22.05 10.73
C GLN A 142 12.56 -22.13 10.63
N ALA A 143 11.84 -21.03 10.87
CA ALA A 143 10.39 -20.95 10.69
C ALA A 143 9.99 -21.13 9.22
N MET A 144 10.74 -20.55 8.29
CA MET A 144 10.55 -20.73 6.85
C MET A 144 10.88 -22.15 6.38
N ASP A 145 11.95 -22.74 6.90
CA ASP A 145 12.28 -24.14 6.69
C ASP A 145 11.18 -25.06 7.19
N THR A 146 10.61 -24.74 8.35
CA THR A 146 9.50 -25.48 8.95
C THR A 146 8.22 -25.31 8.12
N PHE A 147 7.91 -24.10 7.66
CA PHE A 147 6.80 -23.83 6.74
C PHE A 147 6.96 -24.63 5.44
N ASN A 148 8.16 -24.65 4.85
CA ASN A 148 8.45 -25.42 3.64
C ASN A 148 8.26 -26.93 3.85
N LYS A 149 8.61 -27.44 5.04
CA LYS A 149 8.47 -28.87 5.41
C LYS A 149 7.03 -29.25 5.80
N THR A 150 6.22 -28.33 6.30
CA THR A 150 4.86 -28.60 6.80
C THR A 150 3.81 -28.37 5.71
N ASN A 151 2.81 -29.24 5.58
CA ASN A 151 1.75 -29.09 4.56
C ASN A 151 0.56 -28.30 5.12
N GLY A 152 0.16 -27.22 4.42
CA GLY A 152 -1.11 -26.53 4.65
C GLY A 152 -1.13 -25.50 5.78
N ALA A 153 0.02 -25.18 6.38
CA ALA A 153 0.09 -24.13 7.39
C ALA A 153 0.16 -22.73 6.74
N VAL A 154 -0.43 -21.72 7.39
CA VAL A 154 -0.42 -20.31 6.95
C VAL A 154 0.81 -19.65 7.55
N ILE A 155 1.51 -18.78 6.82
CA ILE A 155 2.80 -18.26 7.32
C ILE A 155 2.68 -17.48 8.64
N SER A 156 1.53 -16.84 8.86
CA SER A 156 1.19 -16.14 10.11
C SER A 156 1.15 -17.06 11.35
N THR A 157 1.17 -18.38 11.17
CA THR A 157 1.31 -19.34 12.28
C THR A 157 2.76 -19.52 12.75
N TYR A 158 3.74 -19.15 11.93
CA TYR A 158 5.16 -19.30 12.24
C TYR A 158 5.88 -17.97 12.41
N LEU A 159 5.42 -16.93 11.72
CA LEU A 159 5.99 -15.60 11.76
C LEU A 159 4.99 -14.60 12.32
N SER A 160 5.48 -13.70 13.18
CA SER A 160 4.70 -12.51 13.53
C SER A 160 4.53 -11.64 12.28
N LYS A 161 3.52 -10.78 12.29
CA LYS A 161 3.24 -9.83 11.22
C LYS A 161 4.47 -8.99 10.86
N GLU A 162 5.18 -8.54 11.89
CA GLU A 162 6.43 -7.78 11.78
C GLU A 162 7.53 -8.60 11.11
N GLY A 163 7.68 -9.88 11.48
CA GLY A 163 8.64 -10.78 10.85
C GLY A 163 8.36 -11.07 9.38
N VAL A 164 7.08 -11.10 8.97
CA VAL A 164 6.71 -11.23 7.55
C VAL A 164 7.17 -9.99 6.76
N VAL A 165 6.91 -8.79 7.27
CA VAL A 165 7.34 -7.54 6.61
C VAL A 165 8.85 -7.43 6.53
N GLU A 166 9.50 -7.56 7.68
CA GLU A 166 10.92 -7.29 7.87
C GLU A 166 11.79 -8.19 7.00
N TRP A 167 11.30 -9.40 6.71
CA TRP A 167 12.11 -10.41 6.04
C TRP A 167 11.62 -10.78 4.64
N LEU A 168 10.32 -10.98 4.44
CA LEU A 168 9.79 -11.48 3.16
C LEU A 168 9.49 -10.38 2.15
N CYS A 169 9.18 -9.17 2.62
CA CYS A 169 8.89 -8.03 1.74
C CYS A 169 10.15 -7.30 1.23
N THR A 170 11.34 -7.89 1.40
CA THR A 170 12.59 -7.34 0.86
C THR A 170 12.89 -7.86 -0.55
N PRO A 171 13.51 -7.06 -1.43
CA PRO A 171 13.87 -7.48 -2.78
C PRO A 171 14.67 -8.77 -2.85
N ASP A 172 15.67 -8.88 -1.99
CA ASP A 172 16.60 -10.01 -1.99
C ASP A 172 15.93 -11.33 -1.57
N ARG A 173 14.77 -11.27 -0.90
CA ARG A 173 14.04 -12.45 -0.42
C ARG A 173 12.80 -12.76 -1.24
N LEU A 174 12.10 -11.75 -1.75
CA LEU A 174 10.95 -11.98 -2.63
C LEU A 174 11.40 -12.49 -4.00
N LYS A 175 12.54 -12.02 -4.51
CA LYS A 175 13.04 -12.44 -5.84
C LYS A 175 13.30 -13.95 -5.94
N PRO A 176 14.00 -14.62 -5.01
CA PRO A 176 14.11 -16.08 -5.03
C PRO A 176 12.78 -16.82 -4.95
N ILE A 177 11.79 -16.28 -4.20
CA ILE A 177 10.45 -16.87 -4.11
C ILE A 177 9.76 -16.81 -5.49
N ILE A 178 9.83 -15.65 -6.16
CA ILE A 178 9.30 -15.42 -7.51
C ILE A 178 9.96 -16.37 -8.51
N GLU A 179 11.30 -16.44 -8.51
CA GLU A 179 12.09 -17.31 -9.39
C GLU A 179 11.70 -18.79 -9.20
N GLU A 180 11.51 -19.22 -7.96
CA GLU A 180 11.13 -20.59 -7.63
C GLU A 180 9.69 -20.92 -8.07
N ILE A 181 8.77 -19.95 -8.05
CA ILE A 181 7.42 -20.15 -8.61
C ILE A 181 7.47 -20.26 -10.14
N GLN A 182 8.33 -19.49 -10.79
CA GLN A 182 8.50 -19.50 -12.25
C GLN A 182 9.23 -20.76 -12.75
N ASN A 183 10.03 -21.42 -11.91
CA ASN A 183 10.82 -22.58 -12.29
C ASN A 183 9.94 -23.81 -12.60
N LYS A 184 9.72 -24.11 -13.90
CA LYS A 184 8.72 -25.08 -14.42
C LYS A 184 9.06 -26.56 -14.24
N ASN A 185 10.09 -26.95 -13.49
CA ASN A 185 10.46 -28.35 -13.34
C ASN A 185 9.31 -29.16 -12.68
N ALA A 186 8.77 -30.11 -13.44
CA ALA A 186 7.46 -30.75 -13.22
C ALA A 186 7.33 -31.61 -11.95
N LEU A 187 8.43 -31.84 -11.23
CA LEU A 187 8.47 -32.67 -10.02
C LEU A 187 8.05 -31.93 -8.73
N ASP A 188 7.98 -30.59 -8.73
CA ASP A 188 7.76 -29.83 -7.48
C ASP A 188 6.53 -28.93 -7.46
N LYS A 189 5.42 -29.42 -8.03
CA LYS A 189 4.12 -28.71 -8.02
C LYS A 189 3.65 -28.35 -6.61
N THR A 190 4.00 -29.16 -5.61
CA THR A 190 3.65 -28.93 -4.21
C THR A 190 4.40 -27.71 -3.66
N LYS A 191 5.72 -27.60 -3.90
CA LYS A 191 6.50 -26.45 -3.48
C LYS A 191 6.11 -25.17 -4.22
N GLN A 192 5.86 -25.25 -5.53
CA GLN A 192 5.31 -24.11 -6.28
C GLN A 192 3.97 -23.63 -5.70
N ARG A 193 3.07 -24.56 -5.33
CA ARG A 193 1.80 -24.22 -4.68
C ARG A 193 2.03 -23.52 -3.34
N LYS A 194 2.99 -23.98 -2.53
CA LYS A 194 3.35 -23.35 -1.25
C LYS A 194 3.90 -21.94 -1.44
N TYR A 195 4.78 -21.72 -2.41
CA TYR A 195 5.29 -20.36 -2.68
C TYR A 195 4.24 -19.42 -3.23
N ARG A 196 3.30 -19.89 -4.06
CA ARG A 196 2.14 -19.08 -4.48
C ARG A 196 1.24 -18.72 -3.31
N GLN A 197 1.01 -19.65 -2.39
CA GLN A 197 0.26 -19.39 -1.17
C GLN A 197 0.97 -18.36 -0.31
N LEU A 198 2.29 -18.53 -0.10
CA LEU A 198 3.12 -17.58 0.62
C LEU A 198 3.06 -16.18 0.01
N LEU A 199 3.19 -16.07 -1.31
CA LEU A 199 3.08 -14.81 -2.02
C LEU A 199 1.69 -14.18 -1.82
N GLY A 200 0.63 -14.99 -1.89
CA GLY A 200 -0.73 -14.55 -1.62
C GLY A 200 -0.91 -14.02 -0.19
N ASP A 201 -0.40 -14.74 0.80
CA ASP A 201 -0.44 -14.34 2.21
C ASP A 201 0.31 -13.00 2.40
N ILE A 202 1.51 -12.87 1.83
CA ILE A 202 2.31 -11.62 1.88
C ILE A 202 1.52 -10.45 1.28
N LEU A 203 0.89 -10.63 0.12
CA LEU A 203 0.18 -9.56 -0.59
C LEU A 203 -1.17 -9.20 0.05
N ASP A 204 -1.73 -10.07 0.88
CA ASP A 204 -2.97 -9.80 1.60
C ASP A 204 -2.75 -9.11 2.96
N GLU A 205 -1.52 -9.06 3.44
CA GLU A 205 -1.20 -8.33 4.67
C GLU A 205 -1.36 -6.80 4.48
N PRO A 206 -1.91 -6.08 5.49
CA PRO A 206 -2.26 -4.66 5.39
C PRO A 206 -1.07 -3.70 5.31
N PHE A 207 0.12 -4.19 5.60
CA PHE A 207 1.38 -3.44 5.57
C PHE A 207 2.25 -3.84 4.37
N CYS A 208 1.73 -4.70 3.48
CA CYS A 208 2.46 -5.09 2.28
C CYS A 208 2.61 -3.88 1.34
N VAL A 209 3.82 -3.66 0.84
CA VAL A 209 4.09 -2.67 -0.19
C VAL A 209 4.02 -3.37 -1.55
N TYR A 210 2.95 -3.12 -2.30
CA TYR A 210 2.81 -3.65 -3.65
C TYR A 210 3.76 -2.91 -4.59
N ASN A 211 4.83 -3.57 -5.02
CA ASN A 211 5.86 -2.97 -5.86
C ASN A 211 5.48 -3.06 -7.35
N THR A 212 5.03 -1.94 -7.92
CA THR A 212 4.65 -1.83 -9.33
C THR A 212 5.84 -1.82 -10.30
N TYR A 213 7.08 -1.77 -9.80
CA TYR A 213 8.29 -1.79 -10.60
C TYR A 213 8.85 -3.20 -10.84
N TRP A 214 8.20 -4.25 -10.32
CA TRP A 214 8.62 -5.65 -10.50
C TRP A 214 7.64 -6.39 -11.42
N PRO A 215 7.93 -6.47 -12.74
CA PRO A 215 7.05 -7.12 -13.70
C PRO A 215 6.72 -8.57 -13.34
N ASP A 216 7.71 -9.32 -12.84
CA ASP A 216 7.53 -10.71 -12.44
C ASP A 216 6.53 -10.85 -11.28
N LEU A 217 6.58 -9.93 -10.30
CA LEU A 217 5.64 -9.90 -9.18
C LEU A 217 4.22 -9.65 -9.69
N ILE A 218 4.06 -8.67 -10.59
CA ILE A 218 2.77 -8.32 -11.19
C ILE A 218 2.20 -9.51 -11.96
N GLU A 219 2.99 -10.12 -12.85
CA GLU A 219 2.55 -11.27 -13.64
C GLU A 219 2.14 -12.44 -12.74
N LEU A 220 2.93 -12.73 -11.72
CA LEU A 220 2.63 -13.78 -10.75
C LEU A 220 1.36 -13.49 -9.98
N ASP A 221 1.24 -12.29 -9.41
CA ASP A 221 0.08 -11.87 -8.63
C ASP A 221 -1.22 -11.97 -9.46
N LEU A 222 -1.22 -11.41 -10.66
CA LEU A 222 -2.38 -11.43 -11.57
C LEU A 222 -2.71 -12.83 -12.10
N SER A 223 -1.73 -13.75 -12.13
CA SER A 223 -1.95 -15.15 -12.50
C SER A 223 -2.15 -16.08 -11.30
N THR A 224 -2.05 -15.57 -10.07
CA THR A 224 -2.13 -16.39 -8.86
C THR A 224 -3.56 -16.89 -8.68
N LYS A 225 -3.66 -18.16 -8.31
CA LYS A 225 -4.90 -18.79 -7.88
C LYS A 225 -4.89 -18.99 -6.38
N ASP A 226 -6.07 -18.94 -5.77
CA ASP A 226 -6.21 -19.18 -4.34
C ASP A 226 -5.99 -20.66 -3.97
N HIS A 227 -6.19 -20.98 -2.68
CA HIS A 227 -6.05 -22.33 -2.14
C HIS A 227 -7.00 -23.35 -2.80
N ASN A 228 -8.12 -22.89 -3.36
CA ASN A 228 -9.12 -23.68 -4.07
C ASN A 228 -8.89 -23.71 -5.59
N ASN A 229 -7.76 -23.21 -6.08
CA ASN A 229 -7.45 -23.09 -7.50
C ASN A 229 -8.44 -22.18 -8.26
N ALA A 230 -9.11 -21.26 -7.54
CA ALA A 230 -9.93 -20.21 -8.13
C ALA A 230 -9.06 -19.01 -8.52
N VAL A 231 -9.45 -18.30 -9.57
CA VAL A 231 -8.76 -17.07 -10.00
C VAL A 231 -8.99 -16.00 -8.93
N VAL A 232 -7.91 -15.36 -8.49
CA VAL A 232 -7.99 -14.26 -7.53
C VAL A 232 -8.34 -12.99 -8.29
N THR A 233 -9.54 -12.46 -8.07
CA THR A 233 -9.98 -11.22 -8.71
C THR A 233 -9.19 -10.01 -8.18
N PHE A 234 -8.91 -9.04 -9.05
CA PHE A 234 -8.28 -7.78 -8.64
C PHE A 234 -9.08 -7.08 -7.52
N GLY A 235 -8.38 -6.42 -6.59
CA GLY A 235 -9.01 -5.75 -5.43
C GLY A 235 -9.36 -6.65 -4.24
N THR A 236 -9.26 -7.98 -4.35
CA THR A 236 -9.47 -8.90 -3.23
C THR A 236 -8.35 -8.81 -2.19
N ARG A 237 -7.11 -8.73 -2.64
CA ARG A 237 -5.92 -8.60 -1.79
C ARG A 237 -5.81 -7.20 -1.21
N THR A 238 -5.34 -7.10 0.03
CA THR A 238 -5.10 -5.79 0.66
C THR A 238 -4.11 -4.92 -0.12
N GLY A 239 -3.05 -5.51 -0.68
CA GLY A 239 -2.11 -4.78 -1.56
C GLY A 239 -2.81 -4.03 -2.69
N HIS A 240 -3.79 -4.64 -3.36
CA HIS A 240 -4.55 -4.00 -4.46
C HIS A 240 -5.37 -2.81 -3.97
N ARG A 241 -6.01 -2.93 -2.81
CA ARG A 241 -6.89 -1.88 -2.24
C ARG A 241 -6.10 -0.64 -1.83
N LEU A 242 -4.86 -0.84 -1.41
CA LEU A 242 -3.95 0.19 -0.95
C LEU A 242 -3.21 0.92 -2.08
N LEU A 243 -3.28 0.44 -3.32
CA LEU A 243 -2.68 1.12 -4.46
C LEU A 243 -3.22 2.57 -4.59
N THR A 244 -2.29 3.49 -4.79
CA THR A 244 -2.59 4.87 -5.18
C THR A 244 -2.96 4.94 -6.66
N PHE A 245 -3.61 6.03 -7.09
CA PHE A 245 -3.94 6.21 -8.51
C PHE A 245 -2.69 6.21 -9.41
N SER A 246 -1.58 6.81 -8.93
CA SER A 246 -0.30 6.76 -9.66
C SER A 246 0.20 5.33 -9.83
N GLN A 247 0.21 4.55 -8.76
CA GLN A 247 0.63 3.15 -8.83
C GLN A 247 -0.30 2.31 -9.72
N MET A 248 -1.61 2.61 -9.75
CA MET A 248 -2.50 1.94 -10.71
C MET A 248 -2.19 2.32 -12.16
N ASN A 249 -1.73 3.54 -12.44
CA ASN A 249 -1.24 3.91 -13.78
C ASN A 249 0.03 3.14 -14.13
N ASP A 250 0.99 3.03 -13.21
CA ASP A 250 2.21 2.26 -13.41
C ASP A 250 1.89 0.78 -13.68
N LEU A 251 0.96 0.23 -12.90
CA LEU A 251 0.47 -1.13 -13.07
C LEU A 251 -0.22 -1.33 -14.43
N LEU A 252 -1.00 -0.35 -14.89
CA LEU A 252 -1.66 -0.41 -16.19
C LEU A 252 -0.66 -0.30 -17.36
N LEU A 253 0.43 0.46 -17.18
CA LEU A 253 1.53 0.51 -18.15
C LEU A 253 2.24 -0.85 -18.24
N ALA A 254 2.42 -1.53 -17.11
CA ALA A 254 3.04 -2.85 -17.05
C ALA A 254 2.11 -3.97 -17.57
N SER A 255 0.80 -3.86 -17.34
CA SER A 255 -0.20 -4.88 -17.67
C SER A 255 -1.46 -4.25 -18.28
N PRO A 256 -1.44 -3.91 -19.58
CA PRO A 256 -2.56 -3.24 -20.25
C PRO A 256 -3.87 -4.06 -20.24
N GLN A 257 -3.78 -5.40 -20.17
CA GLN A 257 -4.95 -6.29 -20.10
C GLN A 257 -5.82 -6.08 -18.85
N LEU A 258 -5.33 -5.36 -17.83
CA LEU A 258 -6.13 -5.02 -16.65
C LEU A 258 -7.35 -4.16 -16.98
N MET A 259 -7.34 -3.45 -18.11
CA MET A 259 -8.55 -2.77 -18.58
C MET A 259 -9.68 -3.73 -18.94
N ASP A 260 -9.40 -5.00 -19.18
CA ASP A 260 -10.43 -6.00 -19.47
C ASP A 260 -11.03 -6.58 -18.16
N ASP A 261 -10.42 -6.32 -17.00
CA ASP A 261 -10.88 -6.78 -15.69
C ASP A 261 -11.86 -5.78 -15.06
N ALA A 262 -13.12 -6.19 -14.91
CA ALA A 262 -14.17 -5.33 -14.36
C ALA A 262 -13.88 -4.83 -12.93
N ALA A 263 -13.24 -5.64 -12.08
CA ALA A 263 -12.89 -5.24 -10.72
C ALA A 263 -11.77 -4.20 -10.71
N PHE A 264 -10.77 -4.36 -11.59
CA PHE A 264 -9.74 -3.35 -11.82
C PHE A 264 -10.35 -2.04 -12.31
N ILE A 265 -11.19 -2.06 -13.35
CA ILE A 265 -11.84 -0.85 -13.89
C ILE A 265 -12.62 -0.12 -12.79
N MET A 266 -13.39 -0.85 -11.97
CA MET A 266 -14.17 -0.25 -10.88
C MET A 266 -13.26 0.42 -9.83
N ALA A 267 -12.18 -0.25 -9.43
CA ALA A 267 -11.21 0.32 -8.49
C ALA A 267 -10.48 1.53 -9.09
N TYR A 268 -10.09 1.43 -10.36
CA TYR A 268 -9.36 2.46 -11.10
C TYR A 268 -10.23 3.71 -11.28
N PHE A 269 -11.50 3.54 -11.66
CA PHE A 269 -12.47 4.62 -11.72
C PHE A 269 -12.63 5.30 -10.36
N ALA A 270 -12.87 4.54 -9.30
CA ALA A 270 -13.02 5.09 -7.95
C ALA A 270 -11.79 5.91 -7.52
N LYS A 271 -10.57 5.43 -7.84
CA LYS A 271 -9.32 6.13 -7.52
C LYS A 271 -9.05 7.35 -8.42
N SER A 272 -9.66 7.41 -9.60
CA SER A 272 -9.57 8.55 -10.53
C SER A 272 -10.50 9.72 -10.15
N LEU A 273 -11.45 9.48 -9.23
CA LEU A 273 -12.42 10.50 -8.82
C LEU A 273 -11.73 11.65 -8.08
N PRO A 274 -12.13 12.91 -8.34
CA PRO A 274 -11.73 14.04 -7.52
C PRO A 274 -12.08 13.80 -6.05
N MET A 275 -11.25 14.30 -5.13
CA MET A 275 -11.44 14.09 -3.69
C MET A 275 -12.80 14.61 -3.19
N GLN A 276 -13.32 15.69 -3.78
CA GLN A 276 -14.65 16.22 -3.44
C GLN A 276 -15.77 15.23 -3.80
N CYS A 277 -15.58 14.40 -4.83
CA CYS A 277 -16.55 13.41 -5.28
C CYS A 277 -16.52 12.12 -4.45
N MET A 278 -15.35 11.75 -3.92
CA MET A 278 -15.13 10.46 -3.25
C MET A 278 -16.06 10.23 -2.05
N LYS A 279 -16.30 11.27 -1.24
CA LYS A 279 -17.21 11.19 -0.09
C LYS A 279 -18.62 10.77 -0.49
N TYR A 280 -19.12 11.28 -1.62
CA TYR A 280 -20.45 10.97 -2.12
C TYR A 280 -20.50 9.60 -2.79
N TYR A 281 -19.43 9.23 -3.50
CA TYR A 281 -19.32 7.94 -4.18
C TYR A 281 -19.32 6.79 -3.16
N GLN A 282 -18.47 6.88 -2.13
CA GLN A 282 -18.34 5.85 -1.09
C GLN A 282 -19.61 5.66 -0.27
N SER A 283 -20.38 6.72 -0.06
CA SER A 283 -21.62 6.65 0.70
C SER A 283 -22.80 6.15 -0.13
N GLY A 284 -22.63 5.92 -1.44
CA GLY A 284 -23.73 5.59 -2.36
C GLY A 284 -24.73 6.75 -2.53
N ILE A 285 -24.36 7.93 -2.04
CA ILE A 285 -25.24 9.09 -1.91
C ILE A 285 -25.28 9.93 -3.19
N ILE A 286 -24.33 9.71 -4.12
CA ILE A 286 -24.35 10.34 -5.46
C ILE A 286 -25.71 10.18 -6.16
N PHE A 287 -26.44 9.12 -5.84
CA PHE A 287 -27.71 8.77 -6.48
C PHE A 287 -28.96 9.17 -5.70
N SER A 288 -28.86 9.71 -4.48
CA SER A 288 -30.00 9.76 -3.56
C SER A 288 -30.21 11.06 -2.76
N THR A 289 -29.25 11.98 -2.69
CA THR A 289 -29.40 13.26 -1.96
C THR A 289 -28.99 14.46 -2.80
N PRO A 290 -29.35 15.70 -2.41
CA PRO A 290 -28.82 16.89 -3.07
C PRO A 290 -27.30 16.99 -2.89
N VAL A 291 -26.57 16.53 -3.91
CA VAL A 291 -25.13 16.74 -4.05
C VAL A 291 -24.90 18.18 -4.53
N PRO A 292 -23.91 18.92 -4.01
CA PRO A 292 -23.58 20.26 -4.50
C PRO A 292 -23.33 20.28 -6.01
N GLU A 293 -23.79 21.34 -6.67
CA GLU A 293 -23.71 21.50 -8.12
C GLU A 293 -22.28 21.38 -8.66
N SER A 294 -21.31 21.98 -7.98
CA SER A 294 -19.89 21.91 -8.34
C SER A 294 -19.32 20.49 -8.26
N VAL A 295 -19.78 19.68 -7.29
CA VAL A 295 -19.36 18.28 -7.14
C VAL A 295 -19.97 17.42 -8.25
N LEU A 296 -21.23 17.67 -8.61
CA LEU A 296 -21.88 16.99 -9.73
C LEU A 296 -21.19 17.29 -11.06
N GLU A 297 -20.80 18.54 -11.30
CA GLU A 297 -20.06 18.92 -12.52
C GLU A 297 -18.69 18.24 -12.60
N GLN A 298 -17.95 18.19 -11.49
CA GLN A 298 -16.67 17.49 -11.42
C GLN A 298 -16.83 15.98 -11.64
N PHE A 299 -17.84 15.36 -11.03
CA PHE A 299 -18.12 13.94 -11.24
C PHE A 299 -18.52 13.67 -12.69
N HIS A 300 -19.38 14.49 -13.29
CA HIS A 300 -19.76 14.38 -14.71
C HIS A 300 -18.53 14.49 -15.62
N SER A 301 -17.69 15.50 -15.41
CA SER A 301 -16.46 15.69 -16.18
C SER A 301 -15.51 14.47 -16.06
N CYS A 302 -15.36 13.94 -14.84
CA CYS A 302 -14.56 12.75 -14.59
C CYS A 302 -15.13 11.53 -15.32
N VAL A 303 -16.43 11.26 -15.21
CA VAL A 303 -17.08 10.12 -15.89
C VAL A 303 -16.94 10.23 -17.41
N THR A 304 -17.20 11.40 -17.99
CA THR A 304 -17.06 11.61 -19.44
C THR A 304 -15.61 11.38 -19.90
N THR A 305 -14.65 11.98 -19.20
CA THR A 305 -13.22 11.80 -19.52
C THR A 305 -12.80 10.34 -19.39
N PHE A 306 -13.29 9.65 -18.36
CA PHE A 306 -12.99 8.25 -18.12
C PHE A 306 -13.54 7.35 -19.23
N LEU A 307 -14.80 7.57 -19.63
CA LEU A 307 -15.43 6.85 -20.74
C LEU A 307 -14.67 7.03 -22.05
N GLU A 308 -14.33 8.28 -22.39
CA GLU A 308 -13.61 8.61 -23.63
C GLU A 308 -12.20 8.02 -23.67
N LYS A 309 -11.49 8.04 -22.54
CA LYS A 309 -10.08 7.64 -22.49
C LYS A 309 -9.89 6.13 -22.29
N HIS A 310 -10.72 5.50 -21.47
CA HIS A 310 -10.45 4.16 -20.96
C HIS A 310 -11.46 3.11 -21.44
N LEU A 311 -12.68 3.51 -21.82
CA LEU A 311 -13.77 2.55 -22.06
C LEU A 311 -14.15 2.46 -23.54
N THR A 312 -13.16 2.25 -24.40
CA THR A 312 -13.34 2.19 -25.86
C THR A 312 -13.60 0.78 -26.40
N GLN A 313 -13.36 -0.27 -25.58
CA GLN A 313 -13.48 -1.66 -26.01
C GLN A 313 -14.89 -2.26 -25.84
N PRO A 314 -15.28 -3.24 -26.69
CA PRO A 314 -16.51 -4.03 -26.64
C PRO A 314 -16.97 -4.53 -25.27
N HIS A 315 -16.07 -5.15 -24.51
CA HIS A 315 -16.40 -5.86 -23.27
C HIS A 315 -16.64 -4.92 -22.07
N HIS A 316 -16.37 -3.62 -22.23
CA HIS A 316 -16.70 -2.60 -21.23
C HIS A 316 -18.19 -2.25 -21.18
N SER A 317 -19.02 -2.84 -22.04
CA SER A 317 -20.42 -2.44 -22.28
C SER A 317 -21.25 -2.29 -21.00
N THR A 318 -21.09 -3.19 -20.03
CA THR A 318 -21.82 -3.14 -18.76
C THR A 318 -21.41 -1.96 -17.90
N PHE A 319 -20.10 -1.71 -17.77
CA PHE A 319 -19.60 -0.59 -16.98
C PHE A 319 -19.90 0.75 -17.65
N CYS A 320 -19.76 0.81 -18.98
CA CYS A 320 -20.23 1.95 -19.79
C CYS A 320 -21.72 2.22 -19.55
N ALA A 321 -22.56 1.17 -19.60
CA ALA A 321 -24.00 1.31 -19.39
C ALA A 321 -24.33 1.88 -18.00
N ILE A 322 -23.66 1.42 -16.94
CA ILE A 322 -23.86 1.95 -15.58
C ILE A 322 -23.49 3.43 -15.51
N LEU A 323 -22.32 3.80 -16.02
CA LEU A 323 -21.86 5.20 -16.02
C LEU A 323 -22.72 6.11 -16.89
N LEU A 324 -23.23 5.61 -18.01
CA LEU A 324 -24.14 6.38 -18.87
C LEU A 324 -25.53 6.50 -18.29
N MET A 325 -26.04 5.45 -17.66
CA MET A 325 -27.31 5.52 -16.92
C MET A 325 -27.24 6.59 -15.83
N TYR A 326 -26.10 6.70 -15.13
CA TYR A 326 -25.84 7.82 -14.23
C TYR A 326 -25.91 9.17 -14.95
N LEU A 327 -25.16 9.34 -16.04
CA LEU A 327 -25.13 10.60 -16.79
C LEU A 327 -26.54 10.99 -17.29
N LEU A 328 -27.32 10.04 -17.79
CA LEU A 328 -28.70 10.22 -18.23
C LEU A 328 -29.62 10.62 -17.08
N THR A 329 -29.48 9.98 -15.92
CA THR A 329 -30.30 10.28 -14.73
C THR A 329 -30.01 11.69 -14.19
N CYS A 330 -28.73 12.08 -14.14
CA CYS A 330 -28.33 13.44 -13.76
C CYS A 330 -28.87 14.50 -14.73
N GLN A 331 -28.88 14.19 -16.04
CA GLN A 331 -29.43 15.09 -17.07
C GLN A 331 -30.96 15.21 -16.97
N PHE A 332 -31.66 14.08 -16.79
CA PHE A 332 -33.12 14.05 -16.63
C PHE A 332 -33.59 14.86 -15.42
N ASN A 333 -32.89 14.73 -14.30
CA ASN A 333 -33.23 15.45 -13.07
C ASN A 333 -32.91 16.96 -13.12
N ARG A 334 -32.11 17.43 -14.10
CA ARG A 334 -31.64 18.82 -14.18
C ARG A 334 -32.31 19.69 -15.25
N ASN A 335 -33.15 19.16 -16.15
CA ASN A 335 -33.73 19.93 -17.28
C ASN A 335 -32.68 20.61 -18.19
N VAL A 336 -31.55 19.94 -18.50
CA VAL A 336 -30.54 20.48 -19.44
C VAL A 336 -30.59 19.72 -20.77
N THR A 337 -30.68 20.47 -21.87
CA THR A 337 -30.67 19.96 -23.25
C THR A 337 -29.45 19.06 -23.52
N LEU A 338 -29.70 17.89 -24.13
CA LEU A 338 -28.69 16.93 -24.59
C LEU A 338 -27.55 17.61 -25.36
N TYR A 339 -26.31 17.50 -24.88
CA TYR A 339 -25.12 17.70 -25.71
C TYR A 339 -25.11 16.60 -26.79
N LYS A 340 -25.68 16.91 -27.95
CA LYS A 340 -26.04 15.97 -29.03
C LYS A 340 -24.91 15.10 -29.57
N ASN A 341 -23.63 15.44 -29.40
CA ASN A 341 -22.56 14.77 -30.14
C ASN A 341 -21.86 13.62 -29.40
N THR A 342 -21.65 13.70 -28.09
CA THR A 342 -20.90 12.66 -27.36
C THR A 342 -21.80 11.48 -26.98
N TYR A 343 -23.01 11.76 -26.51
CA TYR A 343 -23.94 10.73 -26.05
C TYR A 343 -24.55 9.91 -27.19
N ILE A 344 -24.80 10.50 -28.37
CA ILE A 344 -25.31 9.72 -29.52
C ILE A 344 -24.28 8.69 -29.94
N ARG A 345 -22.98 9.01 -29.97
CA ARG A 345 -21.95 8.02 -30.31
C ARG A 345 -21.88 6.88 -29.32
N ILE A 346 -21.91 7.17 -28.01
CA ILE A 346 -21.80 6.14 -26.98
C ILE A 346 -23.11 5.33 -26.86
N TYR A 347 -24.27 5.97 -26.95
CA TYR A 347 -25.58 5.31 -26.95
C TYR A 347 -25.78 4.46 -28.20
N VAL A 348 -25.34 4.93 -29.38
CA VAL A 348 -25.31 4.12 -30.61
C VAL A 348 -24.34 2.94 -30.45
N HIS A 349 -23.15 3.14 -29.86
CA HIS A 349 -22.22 2.04 -29.62
C HIS A 349 -22.80 0.97 -28.70
N ILE A 350 -23.49 1.37 -27.62
CA ILE A 350 -24.12 0.46 -26.65
C ILE A 350 -25.37 -0.18 -27.20
N CYS A 351 -26.23 0.55 -27.92
CA CYS A 351 -27.41 -0.03 -28.55
C CYS A 351 -27.01 -1.00 -29.66
N ILE A 352 -25.98 -0.69 -30.45
CA ILE A 352 -25.42 -1.62 -31.45
C ILE A 352 -24.81 -2.84 -30.76
N HIS A 353 -24.04 -2.68 -29.68
CA HIS A 353 -23.48 -3.83 -28.95
C HIS A 353 -24.53 -4.67 -28.24
N ALA A 354 -25.50 -4.05 -27.57
CA ALA A 354 -26.61 -4.75 -26.96
C ALA A 354 -27.43 -5.51 -28.01
N HIS A 355 -27.68 -4.92 -29.20
CA HIS A 355 -28.32 -5.65 -30.29
C HIS A 355 -27.49 -6.81 -30.83
N ILE A 356 -26.17 -6.64 -31.00
CA ILE A 356 -25.27 -7.70 -31.46
C ILE A 356 -25.17 -8.84 -30.43
N CYS A 357 -25.04 -8.53 -29.14
CA CYS A 357 -25.00 -9.53 -28.07
C CYS A 357 -26.35 -10.25 -27.91
N THR A 358 -27.48 -9.57 -28.15
CA THR A 358 -28.80 -10.23 -28.15
C THR A 358 -28.97 -11.15 -29.35
N TYR A 359 -28.43 -10.79 -30.52
CA TYR A 359 -28.47 -11.62 -31.72
C TYR A 359 -27.56 -12.85 -31.65
N LEU A 360 -26.41 -12.75 -30.98
CA LEU A 360 -25.46 -13.86 -30.78
C LEU A 360 -25.87 -14.85 -29.66
N TYR A 361 -26.89 -14.52 -28.86
CA TYR A 361 -27.45 -15.41 -27.84
C TYR A 361 -28.76 -16.11 -28.29
N VAL A 362 -29.28 -15.74 -29.46
CA VAL A 362 -30.55 -16.27 -30.03
C VAL A 362 -30.31 -17.17 -31.25
N TYR A 363 -29.04 -17.37 -31.63
CA TYR A 363 -28.57 -18.42 -32.54
C TYR A 363 -27.41 -19.18 -31.89
#